data_AF-A0AAE0Q6V8-F1
#
_entry.id   AF-A0AAE0Q6V8-F1
#
_cell.length_a   1.000
_cell.length_b   1.000
_cell.length_c   1.000
_cell.angle_alpha   90.00
_cell.angle_beta   90.00
_cell.angle_gamma   90.00
#
_symmetry.space_group_name_H-M   'P 1'
#
loop_
_entity.id
_entity.type
_entity.pdbx_description
1 polymer ?
#
loop_
_entity_poly.entity_id
_entity_poly.type
_entity_poly.pdbx_seq_one_letter_code
_entity_poly.pdbx_strand_id
1 'polypeptide(L)'
;MECDAVIIGDSIVRHIRATTAKGKVRTRCLPGARVLDVSAQVPAILKKNSGAVVLHAGTNDIRLRQTEILKKDFRSLVEKFADDTTVIRLITCGEETSYRTEVAGLIAWCQENNLSLNTDKTKEMIIDPRRRRKEQHTPIYIGETDREGEYLQIPRNSSERGLHLVSQHSAAPETIPAATVLLKKAEDGMSAEILSNFYRCTVESVITSSITVWHGSCTVRNRKALQRVIKTAQLICGAAFPSLQDICNTRVIRRAHNIIRDNTHPQHNLFTLLPSGRCYRSVRSRTKRLTNSFYSQTIRLLNNT
;
A
#
# COMPACT_ATOMS: atom_id res chain seq x y z
N MET A 1 10.58 -7.03 6.15
CA MET A 1 9.61 -8.00 5.61
C MET A 1 10.39 -8.83 4.63
N GLU A 2 10.39 -10.16 4.76
CA GLU A 2 10.90 -11.00 3.69
C GLU A 2 10.05 -10.73 2.44
N CYS A 3 10.62 -10.04 1.46
CA CYS A 3 10.00 -9.85 0.18
C CYS A 3 10.33 -11.09 -0.64
N ASP A 4 9.58 -12.15 -0.39
CA ASP A 4 9.71 -13.38 -1.16
C ASP A 4 9.35 -13.08 -2.61
N ALA A 5 10.25 -13.46 -3.51
CA ALA A 5 10.01 -13.37 -4.93
C ALA A 5 9.50 -14.72 -5.44
N VAL A 6 8.59 -14.69 -6.41
CA VAL A 6 8.12 -15.91 -7.06
C VAL A 6 8.41 -15.82 -8.53
N ILE A 7 9.14 -16.80 -9.05
CA ILE A 7 9.37 -16.96 -10.50
C ILE A 7 8.38 -18.01 -10.97
N ILE A 8 7.50 -17.66 -11.90
CA ILE A 8 6.52 -18.59 -12.47
C ILE A 8 6.77 -18.61 -13.97
N GLY A 9 6.88 -19.79 -14.55
CA GLY A 9 7.04 -19.88 -15.98
C GLY A 9 7.11 -21.28 -16.52
N ASP A 10 7.37 -21.39 -17.80
CA ASP A 10 7.44 -22.68 -18.48
C ASP A 10 8.71 -23.49 -18.12
N SER A 11 9.08 -24.48 -18.95
CA SER A 11 10.28 -25.28 -18.72
C SER A 11 11.58 -24.48 -18.60
N ILE A 12 11.64 -23.24 -19.11
CA ILE A 12 12.85 -22.39 -19.05
C ILE A 12 13.18 -22.00 -17.62
N VAL A 13 12.17 -21.80 -16.76
CA VAL A 13 12.45 -21.39 -15.38
C VAL A 13 12.93 -22.53 -14.50
N ARG A 14 12.89 -23.79 -14.97
CA ARG A 14 13.17 -25.01 -14.17
C ARG A 14 14.51 -24.97 -13.43
N HIS A 15 15.51 -24.36 -14.04
CA HIS A 15 16.88 -24.32 -13.50
C HIS A 15 17.27 -22.94 -12.97
N ILE A 16 16.33 -21.98 -12.95
CA ILE A 16 16.58 -20.66 -12.39
C ILE A 16 16.63 -20.78 -10.86
N ARG A 17 17.84 -20.64 -10.33
CA ARG A 17 18.11 -20.44 -8.91
C ARG A 17 18.47 -18.98 -8.71
N ALA A 18 17.56 -18.22 -8.13
CA ALA A 18 17.78 -16.83 -7.78
C ALA A 18 17.75 -16.68 -6.26
N THR A 19 18.50 -15.71 -5.75
CA THR A 19 18.51 -15.33 -4.34
C THR A 19 18.31 -13.83 -4.26
N THR A 20 17.35 -13.36 -3.47
CA THR A 20 17.18 -11.93 -3.20
C THR A 20 17.83 -11.58 -1.87
N ALA A 21 18.39 -10.38 -1.77
CA ALA A 21 19.05 -9.90 -0.54
C ALA A 21 18.09 -9.74 0.67
N LYS A 22 16.78 -9.91 0.45
CA LYS A 22 15.70 -9.64 1.41
C LYS A 22 14.63 -10.74 1.47
N GLY A 23 14.86 -11.96 0.96
CA GLY A 23 13.84 -13.03 1.01
C GLY A 23 14.21 -14.29 0.23
N LYS A 24 13.31 -15.29 0.23
CA LYS A 24 13.49 -16.52 -0.56
C LYS A 24 12.84 -16.37 -1.92
N VAL A 25 13.52 -16.85 -2.97
CA VAL A 25 12.92 -16.95 -4.30
C VAL A 25 12.35 -18.35 -4.49
N ARG A 26 11.06 -18.44 -4.77
CA ARG A 26 10.39 -19.70 -5.10
C ARG A 26 10.16 -19.78 -6.59
N THR A 27 10.73 -20.78 -7.23
CA THR A 27 10.55 -21.02 -8.67
C THR A 27 9.48 -22.07 -8.89
N ARG A 28 8.43 -21.73 -9.66
CA ARG A 28 7.36 -22.63 -10.07
C ARG A 28 7.43 -22.83 -11.58
N CYS A 29 7.98 -23.99 -11.95
CA CYS A 29 8.05 -24.43 -13.34
C CYS A 29 6.76 -25.16 -13.74
N LEU A 30 6.19 -24.76 -14.87
CA LEU A 30 5.02 -25.35 -15.51
C LEU A 30 5.43 -25.83 -16.92
N PRO A 31 5.99 -27.05 -17.06
CA PRO A 31 6.52 -27.52 -18.33
C PRO A 31 5.45 -27.51 -19.44
N GLY A 32 5.78 -26.96 -20.61
CA GLY A 32 4.85 -26.86 -21.74
C GLY A 32 3.76 -25.79 -21.60
N ALA A 33 3.74 -25.02 -20.51
CA ALA A 33 2.74 -24.00 -20.29
C ALA A 33 2.83 -22.88 -21.34
N ARG A 34 1.65 -22.47 -21.82
CA ARG A 34 1.43 -21.27 -22.62
C ARG A 34 1.10 -20.08 -21.74
N VAL A 35 1.01 -18.89 -22.33
CA VAL A 35 0.69 -17.65 -21.60
C VAL A 35 -0.60 -17.77 -20.79
N LEU A 36 -1.66 -18.34 -21.37
CA LEU A 36 -2.94 -18.54 -20.67
C LEU A 36 -2.84 -19.55 -19.52
N ASP A 37 -2.04 -20.60 -19.67
CA ASP A 37 -1.83 -21.62 -18.64
C ASP A 37 -1.09 -21.02 -17.44
N VAL A 38 -0.08 -20.18 -17.71
CA VAL A 38 0.62 -19.41 -16.67
C VAL A 38 -0.36 -18.46 -15.97
N SER A 39 -1.13 -17.67 -16.73
CA SER A 39 -2.14 -16.73 -16.20
C SER A 39 -3.17 -17.39 -15.28
N ALA A 40 -3.60 -18.62 -15.61
CA ALA A 40 -4.57 -19.38 -14.81
C ALA A 40 -3.99 -19.83 -13.46
N GLN A 41 -2.69 -20.13 -13.40
CA GLN A 41 -2.04 -20.62 -12.18
C GLN A 41 -1.55 -19.51 -11.25
N VAL A 42 -1.29 -18.31 -11.77
CA VAL A 42 -0.78 -17.16 -10.99
C VAL A 42 -1.61 -16.90 -9.71
N PRO A 43 -2.96 -16.83 -9.73
CA PRO A 43 -3.74 -16.57 -8.52
C PRO A 43 -3.60 -17.65 -7.43
N ALA A 44 -3.42 -18.92 -7.81
CA ALA A 44 -3.23 -20.02 -6.86
C ALA A 44 -1.81 -20.04 -6.26
N ILE A 45 -0.83 -19.52 -6.98
CA ILE A 45 0.58 -19.51 -6.58
C ILE A 45 0.91 -18.26 -5.75
N LEU A 46 0.28 -17.12 -6.06
CA LEU A 46 0.45 -15.86 -5.33
C LEU A 46 -0.23 -15.94 -3.95
N LYS A 47 0.58 -16.17 -2.92
CA LYS A 47 0.18 -15.93 -1.53
C LYS A 47 0.27 -14.43 -1.22
N LYS A 48 -0.58 -13.94 -0.31
CA LYS A 48 -0.68 -12.53 0.17
C LYS A 48 0.63 -11.83 0.57
N ASN A 49 1.76 -12.53 0.64
CA ASN A 49 3.06 -12.02 1.09
C ASN A 49 4.17 -12.05 0.02
N SER A 50 3.84 -12.20 -1.27
CA SER A 50 4.86 -12.19 -2.34
C SER A 50 5.21 -10.73 -2.69
N GLY A 51 6.48 -10.35 -2.56
CA GLY A 51 6.94 -8.97 -2.77
C GLY A 51 7.27 -8.62 -4.22
N ALA A 52 7.63 -9.62 -5.02
CA ALA A 52 7.89 -9.47 -6.46
C ALA A 52 7.53 -10.77 -7.20
N VAL A 53 7.04 -10.65 -8.42
CA VAL A 53 6.62 -11.79 -9.25
C VAL A 53 7.30 -11.66 -10.61
N VAL A 54 8.02 -12.69 -11.03
CA VAL A 54 8.63 -12.77 -12.35
C VAL A 54 7.87 -13.83 -13.14
N LEU A 55 7.22 -13.41 -14.23
CA LEU A 55 6.48 -14.31 -15.11
C LEU A 55 7.30 -14.55 -16.38
N HIS A 56 7.59 -15.80 -16.69
CA HIS A 56 8.23 -16.21 -17.93
C HIS A 56 7.29 -17.14 -18.71
N ALA A 57 6.69 -16.63 -19.77
CA ALA A 57 5.76 -17.40 -20.60
C ALA A 57 6.04 -17.14 -22.08
N GLY A 58 5.27 -17.76 -22.98
CA GLY A 58 5.30 -17.42 -24.40
C GLY A 58 6.21 -18.29 -25.27
N THR A 59 7.17 -19.03 -24.70
CA THR A 59 8.11 -19.82 -25.52
C THR A 59 7.43 -21.00 -26.21
N ASN A 60 6.45 -21.62 -25.56
CA ASN A 60 5.65 -22.69 -26.15
C ASN A 60 4.61 -22.15 -27.16
N ASP A 61 4.19 -20.90 -27.00
CA ASP A 61 3.26 -20.22 -27.89
C ASP A 61 3.92 -19.80 -29.22
N ILE A 62 5.19 -19.36 -29.18
CA ILE A 62 5.96 -18.99 -30.38
C ILE A 62 6.06 -20.17 -31.37
N ARG A 63 6.12 -21.40 -30.86
CA ARG A 63 6.19 -22.63 -31.68
C ARG A 63 4.93 -22.84 -32.53
N LEU A 64 3.80 -22.27 -32.14
CA LEU A 64 2.55 -22.35 -32.88
C LEU A 64 2.47 -21.35 -34.04
N ARG A 65 3.48 -20.47 -34.21
CA ARG A 65 3.54 -19.42 -35.26
C ARG A 65 2.31 -18.50 -35.31
N GLN A 66 1.59 -18.37 -34.20
CA GLN A 66 0.39 -17.53 -34.05
C GLN A 66 0.72 -16.24 -33.29
N THR A 67 1.54 -15.38 -33.90
CA THR A 67 2.09 -14.17 -33.25
C THR A 67 1.00 -13.21 -32.74
N GLU A 68 -0.13 -13.10 -33.43
CA GLU A 68 -1.23 -12.21 -33.01
C GLU A 68 -2.02 -12.77 -31.81
N ILE A 69 -2.15 -14.08 -31.69
CA ILE A 69 -2.79 -14.73 -30.53
C ILE A 69 -1.87 -14.59 -29.31
N LEU A 70 -0.57 -14.81 -29.51
CA LEU A 70 0.42 -14.64 -28.44
C LEU A 70 0.46 -13.19 -27.91
N LYS A 71 0.43 -12.19 -28.80
CA LYS A 71 0.35 -10.77 -28.41
C LYS A 71 -0.90 -10.50 -27.56
N LYS A 72 -2.06 -11.04 -27.98
CA LYS A 72 -3.33 -10.89 -27.25
C LYS A 72 -3.26 -11.53 -25.86
N ASP A 73 -2.70 -12.73 -25.76
CA ASP A 73 -2.63 -13.47 -24.50
C ASP A 73 -1.67 -12.79 -23.50
N PHE A 74 -0.54 -12.27 -23.97
CA PHE A 74 0.38 -11.47 -23.14
C PHE A 74 -0.25 -10.16 -22.68
N ARG A 75 -0.97 -9.46 -23.56
CA ARG A 75 -1.71 -8.26 -23.20
C ARG A 75 -2.69 -8.53 -22.07
N SER A 76 -3.47 -9.60 -22.17
CA SER A 76 -4.41 -10.00 -21.11
C SER A 76 -3.71 -10.35 -19.80
N LEU A 77 -2.52 -10.95 -19.84
CA LEU A 77 -1.72 -11.22 -18.65
C LEU A 77 -1.28 -9.91 -17.95
N VAL A 78 -0.80 -8.93 -18.71
CA VAL A 78 -0.37 -7.62 -18.17
C VAL A 78 -1.56 -6.85 -17.61
N GLU A 79 -2.67 -6.76 -18.36
CA GLU A 79 -3.91 -6.12 -17.91
C GLU A 79 -4.47 -6.74 -16.63
N LYS A 80 -4.25 -8.05 -16.39
CA LYS A 80 -4.79 -8.75 -15.21
C LYS A 80 -3.94 -8.58 -13.95
N PHE A 81 -2.64 -8.33 -14.09
CA PHE A 81 -1.69 -8.39 -12.97
C PHE A 81 -0.84 -7.13 -12.78
N ALA A 82 -0.96 -6.14 -13.66
CA ALA A 82 -0.22 -4.87 -13.62
C ALA A 82 -1.10 -3.65 -14.01
N ASP A 83 -2.41 -3.74 -13.83
CA ASP A 83 -3.38 -2.67 -14.09
C ASP A 83 -3.13 -1.42 -13.22
N ASP A 84 -2.82 -1.63 -11.93
CA ASP A 84 -2.50 -0.56 -10.99
C ASP A 84 -0.98 -0.35 -10.87
N THR A 85 -0.42 0.51 -11.72
CA THR A 85 1.02 0.87 -11.70
C THR A 85 1.23 2.28 -11.14
N THR A 86 2.24 2.45 -10.29
CA THR A 86 2.65 3.76 -9.74
C THR A 86 4.11 4.04 -10.01
N VAL A 87 4.43 5.24 -10.50
CA VAL A 87 5.80 5.73 -10.69
C VAL A 87 6.13 6.72 -9.59
N ILE A 88 7.20 6.47 -8.82
CA ILE A 88 7.61 7.31 -7.70
C ILE A 88 9.04 7.81 -7.94
N ARG A 89 9.23 9.13 -7.92
CA ARG A 89 10.56 9.75 -8.02
C ARG A 89 10.72 10.91 -7.05
N LEU A 90 11.93 11.05 -6.51
CA LEU A 90 12.30 12.19 -5.67
C LEU A 90 12.76 13.35 -6.56
N ILE A 91 12.09 14.51 -6.44
CA ILE A 91 12.49 15.76 -7.09
C ILE A 91 13.37 16.55 -6.12
N THR A 92 14.63 16.80 -6.51
CA THR A 92 15.59 17.60 -5.73
C THR A 92 15.87 18.91 -6.44
N CYS A 93 15.85 20.02 -5.70
CA CYS A 93 16.13 21.36 -6.25
C CYS A 93 15.26 21.79 -7.45
N GLY A 94 14.06 21.23 -7.58
CA GLY A 94 13.16 21.52 -8.72
C GLY A 94 13.52 20.80 -10.02
N GLU A 95 14.51 19.91 -9.99
CA GLU A 95 14.94 19.12 -11.13
C GLU A 95 13.98 17.94 -11.34
N GLU A 96 13.19 17.99 -12.41
CA GLU A 96 12.16 17.00 -12.72
C GLU A 96 12.53 16.05 -13.88
N THR A 97 13.66 16.25 -14.55
CA THR A 97 14.02 15.50 -15.77
C THR A 97 14.01 14.01 -15.50
N SER A 98 14.63 13.56 -14.40
CA SER A 98 14.67 12.13 -14.09
C SER A 98 13.28 11.52 -13.88
N TYR A 99 12.32 12.28 -13.35
CA TYR A 99 10.94 11.82 -13.21
C TYR A 99 10.24 11.79 -14.57
N ARG A 100 10.39 12.85 -15.37
CA ARG A 100 9.79 12.96 -16.70
C ARG A 100 10.31 11.92 -17.69
N THR A 101 11.61 11.62 -17.64
CA THR A 101 12.22 10.56 -18.45
C THR A 101 11.63 9.19 -18.12
N GLU A 102 11.42 8.90 -16.83
CA GLU A 102 10.80 7.64 -16.40
C GLU A 102 9.34 7.53 -16.90
N VAL A 103 8.57 8.60 -16.77
CA VAL A 103 7.19 8.66 -17.27
C VAL A 103 7.14 8.50 -18.79
N ALA A 104 8.01 9.19 -19.53
CA ALA A 104 8.10 9.07 -20.98
C ALA A 104 8.49 7.65 -21.42
N GLY A 105 9.43 7.01 -20.71
CA GLY A 105 9.81 5.63 -20.95
C GLY A 105 8.65 4.66 -20.73
N LEU A 106 7.85 4.86 -19.68
CA LEU A 106 6.65 4.06 -19.44
C LEU A 106 5.61 4.24 -20.55
N ILE A 107 5.37 5.47 -21.01
CA ILE A 107 4.45 5.76 -22.10
C ILE A 107 4.89 5.06 -23.39
N ALA A 108 6.17 5.19 -23.76
CA ALA A 108 6.75 4.54 -24.93
C ALA A 108 6.60 3.02 -24.84
N TRP A 109 6.93 2.43 -23.68
CA TRP A 109 6.76 1.00 -23.45
C TRP A 109 5.30 0.55 -23.58
N CYS A 110 4.34 1.32 -23.05
CA CYS A 110 2.92 1.02 -23.23
C CYS A 110 2.51 1.04 -24.71
N GLN A 111 2.95 2.04 -25.47
CA GLN A 111 2.68 2.16 -26.90
C GLN A 111 3.26 0.98 -27.70
N GLU A 112 4.53 0.64 -27.47
CA GLU A 112 5.21 -0.52 -28.10
C GLU A 112 4.48 -1.85 -27.83
N ASN A 113 3.81 -1.95 -26.69
CA ASN A 113 3.09 -3.16 -26.26
C ASN A 113 1.58 -3.10 -26.53
N ASN A 114 1.11 -2.12 -27.33
CA ASN A 114 -0.31 -1.92 -27.64
C ASN A 114 -1.21 -1.74 -26.39
N LEU A 115 -0.65 -1.20 -25.31
CA LEU A 115 -1.36 -0.88 -24.08
C LEU A 115 -1.81 0.58 -24.11
N SER A 116 -3.10 0.80 -23.88
CA SER A 116 -3.66 2.15 -23.72
C SER A 116 -3.66 2.52 -22.24
N LEU A 117 -2.96 3.59 -21.87
CA LEU A 117 -3.05 4.14 -20.52
C LEU A 117 -4.44 4.73 -20.30
N ASN A 118 -5.09 4.36 -19.19
CA ASN A 118 -6.35 4.96 -18.80
C ASN A 118 -6.08 6.35 -18.17
N THR A 119 -6.05 7.38 -19.02
CA THR A 119 -5.75 8.76 -18.60
C THR A 119 -6.84 9.38 -17.72
N ASP A 120 -8.06 8.82 -17.69
CA ASP A 120 -9.15 9.24 -16.77
C ASP A 120 -8.84 8.87 -15.33
N LYS A 121 -8.27 7.68 -15.13
CA LYS A 121 -7.91 7.16 -13.81
C LYS A 121 -6.50 7.54 -13.39
N THR A 122 -5.62 7.86 -14.33
CA THR A 122 -4.22 8.20 -14.02
C THR A 122 -4.14 9.61 -13.44
N LYS A 123 -3.51 9.75 -12.26
CA LYS A 123 -3.37 11.02 -11.54
C LYS A 123 -1.91 11.26 -11.15
N GLU A 124 -1.41 12.47 -11.37
CA GLU A 124 -0.11 12.90 -10.86
C GLU A 124 -0.24 13.38 -9.41
N MET A 125 0.65 12.91 -8.54
CA MET A 125 0.64 13.26 -7.11
C MET A 125 1.98 13.86 -6.68
N ILE A 126 1.99 15.15 -6.33
CA ILE A 126 3.20 15.85 -5.85
C ILE A 126 3.14 16.04 -4.33
N ILE A 127 4.14 15.50 -3.63
CA ILE A 127 4.27 15.59 -2.17
C ILE A 127 5.39 16.58 -1.81
N ASP A 128 5.07 17.86 -1.61
CA ASP A 128 6.03 18.88 -1.16
C ASP A 128 5.90 19.19 0.35
N PRO A 129 6.92 18.86 1.17
CA PRO A 129 6.88 19.11 2.62
C PRO A 129 7.23 20.55 3.05
N ARG A 130 7.65 21.44 2.13
CA ARG A 130 8.16 22.80 2.40
C ARG A 130 7.05 23.77 2.82
N ARG A 131 7.40 24.81 3.61
CA ARG A 131 6.44 25.79 4.19
C ARG A 131 6.11 26.99 3.28
N ARG A 132 7.03 27.36 2.38
CA ARG A 132 6.89 28.47 1.43
C ARG A 132 6.95 27.88 0.03
N ARG A 133 5.95 28.17 -0.81
CA ARG A 133 6.00 27.87 -2.25
C ARG A 133 7.15 28.68 -2.84
N LYS A 134 8.02 28.04 -3.62
CA LYS A 134 8.99 28.77 -4.45
C LYS A 134 8.67 28.66 -5.94
N GLU A 135 8.13 27.53 -6.41
CA GLU A 135 7.78 27.36 -7.84
C GLU A 135 6.42 26.65 -8.03
N GLN A 136 5.78 26.95 -9.16
CA GLN A 136 4.71 26.14 -9.74
C GLN A 136 5.40 24.99 -10.49
N HIS A 137 5.03 23.74 -10.21
CA HIS A 137 5.46 22.60 -11.04
C HIS A 137 4.75 22.63 -12.39
N THR A 138 5.45 22.28 -13.46
CA THR A 138 4.85 22.19 -14.79
C THR A 138 4.00 20.92 -14.87
N PRO A 139 2.76 20.95 -15.41
CA PRO A 139 1.98 19.74 -15.60
C PRO A 139 2.70 18.66 -16.43
N ILE A 140 2.36 17.39 -16.20
CA ILE A 140 2.77 16.28 -17.06
C ILE A 140 1.71 16.01 -18.13
N TYR A 141 2.17 15.77 -19.36
CA TYR A 141 1.33 15.41 -20.50
C TYR A 141 1.49 13.92 -20.80
N ILE A 142 0.37 13.20 -20.93
CA ILE A 142 0.32 11.77 -21.31
C ILE A 142 -0.53 11.67 -22.59
N GLY A 143 0.12 11.58 -23.76
CA GLY A 143 -0.55 11.50 -25.07
C GLY A 143 -0.84 12.86 -25.73
N GLU A 144 -1.94 12.96 -26.49
CA GLU A 144 -2.36 14.16 -27.27
C GLU A 144 -3.50 14.96 -26.62
N THR A 145 -3.99 14.55 -25.45
CA THR A 145 -5.10 15.23 -24.77
C THR A 145 -4.56 16.17 -23.71
N ASP A 146 -4.86 17.47 -23.83
CA ASP A 146 -4.65 18.44 -22.76
C ASP A 146 -5.42 17.97 -21.52
N ARG A 147 -4.70 17.75 -20.43
CA ARG A 147 -5.32 17.66 -19.12
C ARG A 147 -4.56 18.58 -18.19
N GLU A 148 -5.32 19.51 -17.61
CA GLU A 148 -4.95 20.14 -16.35
C GLU A 148 -4.63 19.01 -15.37
N GLY A 149 -3.34 18.79 -15.11
CA GLY A 149 -2.92 17.85 -14.10
C GLY A 149 -3.67 18.20 -12.81
N GLU A 150 -4.47 17.25 -12.30
CA GLU A 150 -5.22 17.48 -11.07
C GLU A 150 -4.20 17.58 -9.93
N TYR A 151 -3.84 18.82 -9.63
CA TYR A 151 -2.82 19.14 -8.67
C TYR A 151 -3.27 18.71 -7.29
N LEU A 152 -2.82 17.55 -6.85
CA LEU A 152 -3.00 17.12 -5.47
C LEU A 152 -1.98 17.83 -4.59
N GLN A 153 -2.11 19.15 -4.49
CA GLN A 153 -1.52 19.92 -3.40
C GLN A 153 -2.01 19.29 -2.10
N ILE A 154 -1.09 18.87 -1.25
CA ILE A 154 -1.40 18.61 0.15
C ILE A 154 -1.66 19.99 0.77
N PRO A 155 -2.94 20.40 1.02
CA PRO A 155 -3.23 21.71 1.55
C PRO A 155 -2.67 21.80 2.96
N ARG A 156 -2.33 23.03 3.34
CA ARG A 156 -1.71 23.47 4.62
C ARG A 156 -2.37 22.96 5.91
N ASN A 157 -3.52 22.28 5.81
CA ASN A 157 -4.33 21.86 6.94
C ASN A 157 -4.32 20.33 6.97
N SER A 158 -3.42 19.79 7.79
CA SER A 158 -3.19 18.35 8.01
C SER A 158 -4.38 17.58 8.61
N SER A 159 -5.61 18.10 8.50
CA SER A 159 -6.83 17.51 9.05
C SER A 159 -7.74 16.86 8.01
N GLU A 160 -7.72 17.34 6.76
CA GLU A 160 -8.74 16.96 5.76
C GLU A 160 -8.22 16.06 4.64
N ARG A 161 -6.92 16.13 4.26
CA ARG A 161 -6.38 15.28 3.18
C ARG A 161 -5.50 14.11 3.59
N GLY A 162 -4.96 14.07 4.81
CA GLY A 162 -4.51 12.78 5.38
C GLY A 162 -5.67 11.78 5.48
N LEU A 163 -6.87 12.31 5.73
CA LEU A 163 -8.12 11.58 5.62
C LEU A 163 -8.60 11.44 4.17
N HIS A 164 -8.10 12.16 3.16
CA HIS A 164 -8.52 12.03 1.75
C HIS A 164 -7.69 10.96 1.00
N LEU A 165 -6.38 10.90 1.23
CA LEU A 165 -5.52 9.77 0.85
C LEU A 165 -5.97 8.46 1.51
N VAL A 166 -6.42 8.57 2.77
CA VAL A 166 -7.04 7.46 3.50
C VAL A 166 -8.51 7.29 3.14
N SER A 167 -9.27 8.30 2.72
CA SER A 167 -10.69 8.16 2.33
C SER A 167 -10.87 7.64 0.91
N GLN A 168 -9.89 7.83 0.02
CA GLN A 168 -9.92 7.28 -1.33
C GLN A 168 -9.40 5.84 -1.38
N HIS A 169 -8.47 5.45 -0.48
CA HIS A 169 -7.92 4.09 -0.45
C HIS A 169 -8.33 3.22 0.74
N SER A 170 -8.77 3.82 1.85
CA SER A 170 -9.54 3.13 2.88
C SER A 170 -10.97 3.64 2.79
N ALA A 171 -11.84 2.80 2.29
CA ALA A 171 -13.28 2.97 2.31
C ALA A 171 -13.72 3.38 3.74
N ALA A 172 -13.80 4.68 4.06
CA ALA A 172 -13.93 5.13 5.45
C ALA A 172 -15.10 6.10 5.71
N PRO A 173 -15.38 7.12 4.88
CA PRO A 173 -16.48 8.03 5.20
C PRO A 173 -17.85 7.36 5.08
N GLU A 174 -18.05 6.52 4.06
CA GLU A 174 -19.32 5.85 3.77
C GLU A 174 -19.38 4.44 4.36
N THR A 175 -18.24 3.78 4.42
CA THR A 175 -18.11 2.35 4.73
C THR A 175 -18.16 2.10 6.22
N ILE A 176 -17.73 3.06 7.06
CA ILE A 176 -17.90 2.99 8.51
C ILE A 176 -19.38 3.10 8.90
N PRO A 177 -20.15 4.11 8.42
CA PRO A 177 -21.60 4.12 8.59
C PRO A 177 -22.27 2.84 8.09
N ALA A 178 -21.95 2.38 6.87
CA ALA A 178 -22.51 1.15 6.32
C ALA A 178 -22.21 -0.09 7.19
N ALA A 179 -20.97 -0.25 7.64
CA ALA A 179 -20.58 -1.36 8.51
C ALA A 179 -21.26 -1.29 9.88
N THR A 180 -21.47 -0.09 10.44
CA THR A 180 -22.26 0.06 11.69
C THR A 180 -23.73 -0.27 11.51
N VAL A 181 -24.32 0.02 10.34
CA VAL A 181 -25.70 -0.38 10.02
C VAL A 181 -25.80 -1.90 9.88
N LEU A 182 -24.83 -2.55 9.25
CA LEU A 182 -24.78 -4.01 9.17
C LEU A 182 -24.64 -4.67 10.54
N LEU A 183 -23.81 -4.11 11.42
CA LEU A 183 -23.70 -4.57 12.81
C LEU A 183 -25.04 -4.51 13.55
N LYS A 184 -25.78 -3.40 13.42
CA LYS A 184 -27.11 -3.27 14.02
C LYS A 184 -28.10 -4.29 13.46
N LYS A 185 -28.05 -4.55 12.15
CA LYS A 185 -28.93 -5.56 11.52
C LYS A 185 -28.60 -6.99 11.96
N ALA A 186 -27.34 -7.26 12.30
CA ALA A 186 -26.90 -8.56 12.78
C ALA A 186 -27.21 -8.80 14.27
N GLU A 187 -27.64 -7.78 15.02
CA GLU A 187 -27.93 -7.85 16.46
C GLU A 187 -29.09 -8.79 16.78
N ASP A 188 -30.09 -8.89 15.88
CA ASP A 188 -31.28 -9.71 16.08
C ASP A 188 -30.92 -11.22 16.11
N GLY A 189 -30.91 -11.80 17.31
CA GLY A 189 -30.78 -13.24 17.53
C GLY A 189 -29.35 -13.81 17.57
N MET A 190 -28.31 -12.97 17.57
CA MET A 190 -26.91 -13.41 17.58
C MET A 190 -26.26 -13.31 18.96
N SER A 191 -25.33 -14.23 19.27
CA SER A 191 -24.57 -14.16 20.52
C SER A 191 -23.54 -13.01 20.49
N ALA A 192 -23.20 -12.50 21.68
CA ALA A 192 -22.18 -11.45 21.84
C ALA A 192 -20.81 -11.82 21.22
N GLU A 193 -20.48 -13.12 21.19
CA GLU A 193 -19.26 -13.62 20.56
C GLU A 193 -19.28 -13.50 19.04
N ILE A 194 -20.40 -13.89 18.41
CA ILE A 194 -20.60 -13.77 16.95
C ILE A 194 -20.59 -12.29 16.56
N LEU A 195 -21.28 -11.44 17.30
CA LEU A 195 -21.29 -9.99 17.07
C LEU A 195 -19.90 -9.36 17.22
N SER A 196 -19.13 -9.79 18.21
CA SER A 196 -17.74 -9.35 18.39
C SER A 196 -16.85 -9.75 17.22
N ASN A 197 -17.00 -10.96 16.69
CA ASN A 197 -16.27 -11.41 15.51
C ASN A 197 -16.70 -10.65 14.24
N PHE A 198 -18.00 -10.39 14.09
CA PHE A 198 -18.52 -9.58 13.00
C PHE A 198 -17.97 -8.15 13.04
N TYR A 199 -17.92 -7.54 14.24
CA TYR A 199 -17.28 -6.23 14.45
C TYR A 199 -15.81 -6.24 14.02
N ARG A 200 -15.02 -7.24 14.44
CA ARG A 200 -13.61 -7.37 14.08
C ARG A 200 -13.41 -7.45 12.57
N CYS A 201 -14.27 -8.19 11.88
CA CYS A 201 -14.18 -8.42 10.44
C CYS A 201 -14.66 -7.23 9.60
N THR A 202 -15.59 -6.41 10.10
CA THR A 202 -16.25 -5.36 9.30
C THR A 202 -15.85 -3.95 9.70
N VAL A 203 -15.91 -3.61 10.99
CA VAL A 203 -15.62 -2.25 11.48
C VAL A 203 -14.16 -2.13 11.91
N GLU A 204 -13.66 -3.05 12.74
CA GLU A 204 -12.27 -2.97 13.20
C GLU A 204 -11.29 -3.14 12.03
N SER A 205 -11.59 -4.00 11.05
CA SER A 205 -10.76 -4.18 9.86
C SER A 205 -10.58 -2.89 9.06
N VAL A 206 -11.66 -2.13 8.86
CA VAL A 206 -11.65 -0.83 8.18
C VAL A 206 -10.91 0.21 9.02
N ILE A 207 -11.21 0.30 10.32
CA ILE A 207 -10.51 1.23 11.24
C ILE A 207 -9.02 0.89 11.36
N THR A 208 -8.63 -0.39 11.34
CA THR A 208 -7.22 -0.77 11.49
C THR A 208 -6.44 -0.64 10.19
N SER A 209 -7.12 -0.51 9.06
CA SER A 209 -6.48 -0.30 7.76
C SER A 209 -5.59 0.94 7.80
N SER A 210 -4.29 0.72 7.63
CA SER A 210 -3.26 1.77 7.62
C SER A 210 -3.28 2.73 8.83
N ILE A 211 -3.80 2.29 9.99
CA ILE A 211 -3.92 3.14 11.21
C ILE A 211 -2.59 3.74 11.66
N THR A 212 -1.47 3.05 11.42
CA THR A 212 -0.12 3.54 11.71
C THR A 212 0.29 4.78 10.90
N VAL A 213 -0.41 5.05 9.80
CA VAL A 213 -0.13 6.16 8.88
C VAL A 213 -1.00 7.37 9.22
N TRP A 214 -2.31 7.16 9.42
CA TRP A 214 -3.26 8.27 9.54
C TRP A 214 -3.53 8.73 10.96
N HIS A 215 -3.41 7.86 11.97
CA HIS A 215 -3.86 8.17 13.33
C HIS A 215 -3.17 9.41 13.93
N GLY A 216 -1.85 9.54 13.75
CA GLY A 216 -1.08 10.69 14.22
C GLY A 216 -1.43 12.01 13.52
N SER A 217 -2.01 11.93 12.32
CA SER A 217 -2.42 13.07 11.50
C SER A 217 -3.88 13.46 11.71
N CYS A 218 -4.71 12.62 12.34
CA CYS A 218 -6.10 12.95 12.59
C CYS A 218 -6.29 14.11 13.58
N THR A 219 -7.32 14.91 13.34
CA THR A 219 -7.78 15.90 14.33
C THR A 219 -8.35 15.23 15.56
N VAL A 220 -8.44 15.98 16.65
CA VAL A 220 -9.17 15.57 17.85
C VAL A 220 -10.63 15.24 17.52
N ARG A 221 -11.27 16.03 16.63
CA ARG A 221 -12.64 15.78 16.15
C ARG A 221 -12.78 14.41 15.48
N ASN A 222 -11.90 14.10 14.53
CA ASN A 222 -11.93 12.83 13.80
C ASN A 222 -11.69 11.63 14.73
N ARG A 223 -10.73 11.73 15.65
CA ARG A 223 -10.47 10.68 16.65
C ARG A 223 -11.67 10.46 17.56
N LYS A 224 -12.32 11.54 18.03
CA LYS A 224 -13.55 11.44 18.83
C LYS A 224 -14.69 10.80 18.04
N ALA A 225 -14.86 11.12 16.76
CA ALA A 225 -15.88 10.52 15.91
C ALA A 225 -15.68 9.00 15.74
N LEU A 226 -14.46 8.57 15.41
CA LEU A 226 -14.12 7.14 15.29
C LEU A 226 -14.22 6.40 16.63
N GLN A 227 -13.83 7.05 17.74
CA GLN A 227 -14.02 6.46 19.06
C GLN A 227 -15.50 6.26 19.41
N ARG A 228 -16.40 7.14 18.97
CA ARG A 228 -17.86 6.95 19.14
C ARG A 228 -18.35 5.72 18.39
N VAL A 229 -17.85 5.46 17.18
CA VAL A 229 -18.18 4.23 16.43
C VAL A 229 -17.82 2.98 17.22
N ILE A 230 -16.62 2.92 17.79
CA ILE A 230 -16.18 1.79 18.64
C ILE A 230 -17.09 1.65 19.86
N LYS A 231 -17.44 2.77 20.52
CA LYS A 231 -18.35 2.76 21.68
C LYS A 231 -19.75 2.25 21.31
N THR A 232 -20.29 2.68 20.17
CA THR A 232 -21.59 2.19 19.68
C THR A 232 -21.55 0.70 19.38
N ALA A 233 -20.49 0.22 18.73
CA ALA A 233 -20.32 -1.21 18.48
C ALA A 233 -20.21 -2.01 19.79
N GLN A 234 -19.50 -1.49 20.79
CA GLN A 234 -19.40 -2.10 22.11
C GLN A 234 -20.76 -2.21 22.82
N LEU A 235 -21.63 -1.20 22.68
CA LEU A 235 -22.99 -1.25 23.20
C LEU A 235 -23.83 -2.34 22.50
N ILE A 236 -23.80 -2.38 21.17
CA ILE A 236 -24.52 -3.38 20.34
C ILE A 236 -24.05 -4.80 20.65
N CYS A 237 -22.74 -5.01 20.76
CA CYS A 237 -22.19 -6.35 20.96
C CYS A 237 -22.24 -6.82 22.41
N GLY A 238 -22.53 -5.93 23.38
CA GLY A 238 -22.43 -6.24 24.81
C GLY A 238 -21.03 -6.64 25.28
N ALA A 239 -19.98 -6.24 24.54
CA ALA A 239 -18.60 -6.70 24.76
C ALA A 239 -17.62 -5.52 24.78
N ALA A 240 -16.59 -5.61 25.62
CA ALA A 240 -15.57 -4.56 25.73
C ALA A 240 -14.63 -4.59 24.50
N PHE A 241 -14.45 -3.42 23.86
CA PHE A 241 -13.50 -3.25 22.76
C PHE A 241 -12.37 -2.27 23.12
N PRO A 242 -11.14 -2.48 22.61
CA PRO A 242 -10.03 -1.56 22.85
C PRO A 242 -10.33 -0.16 22.33
N SER A 243 -9.77 0.87 22.98
CA SER A 243 -9.92 2.24 22.47
C SER A 243 -9.18 2.41 21.14
N LEU A 244 -9.56 3.43 20.36
CA LEU A 244 -8.88 3.76 19.11
C LEU A 244 -7.37 3.99 19.33
N GLN A 245 -7.02 4.59 20.47
CA GLN A 245 -5.63 4.84 20.85
C GLN A 245 -4.88 3.53 21.15
N ASP A 246 -5.51 2.57 21.83
CA ASP A 246 -4.91 1.28 22.15
C ASP A 246 -4.72 0.43 20.90
N ILE A 247 -5.70 0.45 19.99
CA ILE A 247 -5.60 -0.18 18.67
C ILE A 247 -4.41 0.41 17.93
N CYS A 248 -4.29 1.74 17.87
CA CYS A 248 -3.16 2.40 17.23
C CYS A 248 -1.82 2.01 17.88
N ASN A 249 -1.71 2.10 19.20
CA ASN A 249 -0.49 1.82 19.95
C ASN A 249 -0.03 0.37 19.69
N THR A 250 -0.95 -0.59 19.80
CA THR A 250 -0.68 -2.01 19.53
C THR A 250 -0.15 -2.24 18.12
N ARG A 251 -0.79 -1.63 17.11
CA ARG A 251 -0.40 -1.79 15.70
C ARG A 251 0.94 -1.11 15.40
N VAL A 252 1.17 0.06 15.99
CA VAL A 252 2.43 0.82 15.85
C VAL A 252 3.59 0.05 16.46
N ILE A 253 3.46 -0.43 17.70
CA ILE A 253 4.49 -1.23 18.39
C ILE A 253 4.78 -2.52 17.62
N ARG A 254 3.73 -3.24 17.18
CA ARG A 254 3.91 -4.48 16.39
C ARG A 254 4.68 -4.21 15.09
N ARG A 255 4.36 -3.12 14.39
CA ARG A 255 5.08 -2.72 13.17
C ARG A 255 6.53 -2.35 13.48
N ALA A 256 6.78 -1.67 14.60
CA ALA A 256 8.12 -1.34 15.07
C ALA A 256 8.97 -2.59 15.29
N HIS A 257 8.45 -3.56 16.03
CA HIS A 257 9.13 -4.83 16.29
C HIS A 257 9.48 -5.57 14.99
N ASN A 258 8.61 -5.53 13.98
CA ASN A 258 8.91 -6.11 12.67
C ASN A 258 10.06 -5.39 11.94
N ILE A 259 10.20 -4.08 12.12
CA ILE A 259 11.31 -3.29 11.54
C ILE A 259 12.61 -3.54 12.33
N ILE A 260 12.52 -3.57 13.67
CA ILE A 260 13.66 -3.79 14.55
C ILE A 260 14.26 -5.19 14.34
N ARG A 261 13.42 -6.22 14.15
CA ARG A 261 13.88 -7.59 13.89
C ARG A 261 14.50 -7.78 12.51
N ASP A 262 14.22 -6.89 11.57
CA ASP A 262 14.70 -6.97 10.19
C ASP A 262 15.83 -5.98 9.94
N ASN A 263 17.06 -6.43 10.06
CA ASN A 263 18.26 -5.62 9.82
C ASN A 263 18.39 -5.14 8.36
N THR A 264 17.68 -5.77 7.42
CA THR A 264 17.67 -5.37 5.99
C THR A 264 16.62 -4.30 5.68
N HIS A 265 15.77 -3.99 6.67
CA HIS A 265 14.74 -2.98 6.52
C HIS A 265 15.41 -1.60 6.34
N PRO A 266 15.05 -0.80 5.31
CA PRO A 266 15.75 0.46 5.03
C PRO A 266 15.74 1.45 6.20
N GLN A 267 14.73 1.36 7.06
CA GLN A 267 14.56 2.20 8.25
C GLN A 267 14.93 1.51 9.56
N HIS A 268 15.59 0.35 9.54
CA HIS A 268 16.06 -0.36 10.74
C HIS A 268 16.90 0.57 11.64
N ASN A 269 17.83 1.31 11.03
CA ASN A 269 18.75 2.22 11.73
C ASN A 269 18.04 3.36 12.48
N LEU A 270 16.77 3.65 12.20
CA LEU A 270 15.99 4.62 12.98
C LEU A 270 15.67 4.11 14.39
N PHE A 271 15.74 2.80 14.63
CA PHE A 271 15.51 2.16 15.93
C PHE A 271 16.83 1.73 16.58
N THR A 272 17.78 2.66 16.70
CA THR A 272 19.07 2.40 17.36
C THR A 272 18.94 2.59 18.87
N LEU A 273 19.36 1.61 19.66
CA LEU A 273 19.43 1.72 21.13
C LEU A 273 20.56 2.66 21.57
N LEU A 274 20.38 3.33 22.70
CA LEU A 274 21.44 4.05 23.41
C LEU A 274 22.44 3.07 24.04
N PRO A 275 23.66 3.51 24.43
CA PRO A 275 24.67 2.64 25.04
C PRO A 275 24.18 1.85 26.28
N SER A 276 23.17 2.36 26.98
CA SER A 276 22.54 1.66 28.11
C SER A 276 21.74 0.42 27.70
N GLY A 277 21.44 0.23 26.42
CA GLY A 277 20.60 -0.85 25.90
C GLY A 277 19.11 -0.76 26.26
N ARG A 278 18.70 0.26 27.02
CA ARG A 278 17.33 0.37 27.57
C ARG A 278 16.39 1.22 26.72
N CYS A 279 16.90 2.29 26.12
CA CYS A 279 16.07 3.25 25.40
C CYS A 279 16.54 3.40 23.95
N TYR A 280 15.59 3.56 23.04
CA TYR A 280 15.84 3.93 21.65
C TYR A 280 16.17 5.41 21.52
N ARG A 281 17.08 5.72 20.59
CA ARG A 281 17.48 7.09 20.27
C ARG A 281 16.28 7.87 19.75
N SER A 282 15.93 8.93 20.47
CA SER A 282 14.79 9.78 20.10
C SER A 282 15.06 10.58 18.82
N VAL A 283 14.05 10.68 17.95
CA VAL A 283 14.10 11.51 16.74
C VAL A 283 13.77 12.95 17.11
N ARG A 284 14.74 13.85 16.95
CA ARG A 284 14.56 15.30 17.20
C ARG A 284 13.46 15.84 16.28
N SER A 285 12.35 16.26 16.87
CA SER A 285 11.19 16.76 16.14
C SER A 285 10.97 18.25 16.41
N ARG A 286 10.99 19.08 15.36
CA ARG A 286 10.74 20.55 15.46
C ARG A 286 9.29 20.95 15.18
N THR A 287 8.43 20.00 14.83
CA THR A 287 7.03 20.25 14.47
C THR A 287 6.12 19.17 15.04
N LYS A 288 4.88 19.53 15.42
CA LYS A 288 3.86 18.54 15.84
C LYS A 288 3.65 17.45 14.79
N ARG A 289 3.72 17.79 13.50
CA ARG A 289 3.63 16.84 12.39
C ARG A 289 4.70 15.75 12.45
N LEU A 290 5.97 16.14 12.61
CA LEU A 290 7.07 15.17 12.73
C LEU A 290 7.03 14.43 14.07
N THR A 291 6.60 15.10 15.13
CA THR A 291 6.40 14.46 16.44
C THR A 291 5.33 13.36 16.36
N ASN A 292 4.26 13.58 15.60
CA ASN A 292 3.15 12.63 15.44
C ASN A 292 3.32 11.66 14.26
N SER A 293 4.47 11.69 13.57
CA SER A 293 4.76 10.70 12.54
C SER A 293 5.02 9.33 13.15
N PHE A 294 4.89 8.28 12.33
CA PHE A 294 5.08 6.90 12.75
C PHE A 294 6.35 6.71 13.59
N TYR A 295 7.54 6.98 13.04
CA TYR A 295 8.81 6.69 13.74
C TYR A 295 8.96 7.44 15.06
N SER A 296 8.72 8.76 15.05
CA SER A 296 8.85 9.59 16.26
C SER A 296 7.87 9.18 17.35
N GLN A 297 6.62 8.88 16.99
CA GLN A 297 5.61 8.41 17.94
C GLN A 297 5.97 7.04 18.50
N THR A 298 6.40 6.12 17.63
CA THR A 298 6.76 4.75 17.99
C THR A 298 7.91 4.71 18.99
N ILE A 299 8.98 5.46 18.74
CA ILE A 299 10.16 5.50 19.61
C ILE A 299 9.78 6.03 21.00
N ARG A 300 8.91 7.05 21.09
CA ARG A 300 8.40 7.52 22.38
C ARG A 300 7.57 6.47 23.09
N LEU A 301 6.73 5.72 22.37
CA LEU A 301 5.95 4.64 22.96
C LEU A 301 6.86 3.53 23.50
N LEU A 302 7.83 3.07 22.70
CA LEU A 302 8.78 2.01 23.08
C LEU A 302 9.68 2.42 24.26
N ASN A 303 9.99 3.71 24.40
CA ASN A 303 10.78 4.19 25.54
C ASN A 303 9.97 4.34 26.84
N ASN A 304 8.64 4.28 26.75
CA ASN A 304 7.71 4.42 27.87
C ASN A 304 7.02 3.11 28.24
N THR A 305 7.34 2.02 27.54
CA THR A 305 6.93 0.63 27.84
C THR A 305 8.05 -0.06 28.57
#